data_AF-A0A523SWL2-F1
#
_entry.id   AF-A0A523SWL2-F1
#
_cell.length_a   1.000
_cell.length_b   1.000
_cell.length_c   1.000
_cell.angle_alpha   90.00
_cell.angle_beta   90.00
_cell.angle_gamma   90.00
#
_symmetry.space_group_name_H-M   'P 1'
#
loop_
_entity.id
_entity.type
_entity.pdbx_description
1 polymer ?
#
loop_
_entity_poly.entity_id
_entity_poly.type
_entity_poly.pdbx_seq_one_letter_code
_entity_poly.pdbx_strand_id
1 'polypeptide(L)'
;MPTSRWQTRKYLLLDTNVIVDYYLPETSTSTSTPKRIANIIDSIRSKIANIRIFVPNFCIVETYSVFAKWRFGERILPHGKPISKKRYDEVRRMFREDTHNGKIIEQYELSRYHVIAADLISVVDYHYQYFRRTKSSSKKSKFTSINVADTLIGAMGIWLVKQHGQGNVAVVTADQRIDAIIGKAQRVSATALKKLRLRELAYSIDLEYTPEIFPKVFYLEEASDNELREFFGKWPLPVRQTELPV
;
A
#
# COMPACT_ATOMS: atom_id res chain seq x y z
N MET A 1 11.59 -37.72 -3.94
CA MET A 1 11.57 -36.68 -2.89
C MET A 1 11.07 -35.39 -3.52
N PRO A 2 9.98 -34.76 -3.03
CA PRO A 2 9.46 -33.54 -3.62
C PRO A 2 10.34 -32.36 -3.20
N THR A 3 11.04 -31.78 -4.19
CA THR A 3 11.85 -30.58 -4.07
C THR A 3 11.00 -29.31 -4.16
N SER A 4 11.37 -28.32 -3.34
CA SER A 4 10.95 -26.91 -3.29
C SER A 4 9.59 -26.53 -2.66
N ARG A 5 9.60 -26.45 -1.32
CA ARG A 5 8.76 -25.53 -0.50
C ARG A 5 9.04 -24.02 -0.74
N TRP A 6 9.66 -23.68 -1.87
CA TRP A 6 9.97 -22.32 -2.33
C TRP A 6 9.26 -22.18 -3.67
N GLN A 7 8.31 -21.30 -3.95
CA GLN A 7 7.87 -20.07 -3.31
C GLN A 7 6.36 -19.93 -3.56
N THR A 8 5.53 -19.94 -2.51
CA THR A 8 4.14 -19.48 -2.66
C THR A 8 4.18 -18.05 -3.18
N ARG A 9 3.49 -17.79 -4.30
CA ARG A 9 3.44 -16.46 -4.92
C ARG A 9 2.96 -15.43 -3.90
N LYS A 10 3.66 -14.30 -3.83
CA LYS A 10 3.24 -13.15 -3.00
C LYS A 10 2.51 -12.12 -3.86
N TYR A 11 1.58 -11.42 -3.25
CA TYR A 11 0.73 -10.42 -3.88
C TYR A 11 0.84 -9.13 -3.08
N LEU A 12 1.30 -8.07 -3.74
CA LEU A 12 1.46 -6.76 -3.12
C LEU A 12 0.44 -5.80 -3.71
N LEU A 13 -0.31 -5.11 -2.86
CA LEU A 13 -1.13 -3.98 -3.27
C LEU A 13 -0.39 -2.70 -2.91
N LEU A 14 0.02 -1.91 -3.91
CA LEU A 14 0.79 -0.69 -3.68
C LEU A 14 -0.11 0.53 -3.63
N ASP A 15 0.17 1.38 -2.66
CA ASP A 15 -0.33 2.74 -2.53
C ASP A 15 0.41 3.71 -3.48
N THR A 16 -0.19 4.85 -3.80
CA THR A 16 0.39 5.89 -4.65
C THR A 16 1.74 6.38 -4.11
N ASN A 17 1.86 6.60 -2.80
CA ASN A 17 3.08 7.16 -2.20
C ASN A 17 4.32 6.30 -2.45
N VAL A 18 4.24 4.98 -2.31
CA VAL A 18 5.37 4.07 -2.56
C VAL A 18 5.69 3.95 -4.05
N ILE A 19 4.68 4.04 -4.92
CA ILE A 19 4.89 4.07 -6.37
C ILE A 19 5.67 5.34 -6.75
N VAL A 20 5.26 6.49 -6.22
CA VAL A 20 5.95 7.77 -6.44
C VAL A 20 7.38 7.70 -5.91
N ASP A 21 7.61 7.13 -4.73
CA ASP A 21 8.94 6.96 -4.17
C ASP A 21 9.87 6.08 -5.03
N TYR A 22 9.32 5.14 -5.81
CA TYR A 22 10.11 4.37 -6.78
C TYR A 22 10.48 5.17 -8.02
N TYR A 23 9.52 5.87 -8.64
CA TYR A 23 9.76 6.57 -9.91
C TYR A 23 10.39 7.96 -9.73
N LEU A 24 10.13 8.63 -8.61
CA LEU A 24 10.61 9.95 -8.25
C LEU A 24 11.21 9.94 -6.83
N PRO A 25 12.25 9.13 -6.57
CA PRO A 25 12.88 9.01 -5.25
C PRO A 25 13.39 10.35 -4.71
N GLU A 26 13.79 11.27 -5.60
CA GLU A 26 14.23 12.63 -5.26
C GLU A 26 13.15 13.50 -4.61
N THR A 27 11.88 13.08 -4.68
CA THR A 27 10.72 13.78 -4.10
C THR A 27 10.29 13.22 -2.76
N SER A 28 10.83 12.07 -2.35
CA SER A 28 10.48 11.42 -1.09
C SER A 28 11.06 12.18 0.09
N THR A 29 10.28 12.23 1.18
CA THR A 29 10.78 12.68 2.49
C THR A 29 11.47 11.55 3.25
N SER A 30 11.26 10.30 2.83
CA SER A 30 11.78 9.10 3.47
C SER A 30 13.13 8.70 2.88
N THR A 31 14.08 8.34 3.73
CA THR A 31 15.41 7.88 3.26
C THR A 31 15.47 6.38 2.97
N SER A 32 14.53 5.59 3.53
CA SER A 32 14.48 4.14 3.43
C SER A 32 13.45 3.66 2.41
N THR A 33 12.27 4.28 2.35
CA THR A 33 11.17 3.83 1.48
C THR A 33 11.57 3.69 0.02
N PRO A 34 12.20 4.70 -0.64
CA PRO A 34 12.63 4.58 -2.04
C PRO A 34 13.55 3.39 -2.31
N LYS A 35 14.51 3.13 -1.41
CA LYS A 35 15.46 2.02 -1.55
C LYS A 35 14.77 0.66 -1.42
N ARG A 36 13.80 0.56 -0.52
CA ARG A 36 13.08 -0.67 -0.23
C ARG A 36 12.10 -1.02 -1.35
N ILE A 37 11.34 -0.05 -1.84
CA ILE A 37 10.45 -0.28 -2.99
C ILE A 37 11.23 -0.58 -4.26
N ALA A 38 12.39 0.06 -4.47
CA ALA A 38 13.30 -0.27 -5.58
C ALA A 38 13.76 -1.73 -5.50
N ASN A 39 14.23 -2.20 -4.34
CA ASN A 39 14.62 -3.60 -4.17
C ASN A 39 13.48 -4.58 -4.52
N ILE A 40 12.23 -4.26 -4.13
CA ILE A 40 11.06 -5.07 -4.48
C ILE A 40 10.84 -5.09 -6.00
N ILE A 41 10.68 -3.92 -6.62
CA ILE A 41 10.35 -3.84 -8.05
C ILE A 41 11.48 -4.38 -8.92
N ASP A 42 12.73 -4.11 -8.60
CA ASP A 42 13.88 -4.55 -9.40
C ASP A 42 14.09 -6.07 -9.30
N SER A 43 13.75 -6.68 -8.16
CA SER A 43 13.75 -8.15 -8.02
C SER A 43 12.69 -8.83 -8.91
N ILE A 44 11.56 -8.15 -9.12
CA ILE A 44 10.47 -8.60 -10.01
C ILE A 44 10.90 -8.42 -11.47
N ARG A 45 11.47 -7.27 -11.83
CA ARG A 45 12.05 -7.06 -13.18
C ARG A 45 13.11 -8.08 -13.53
N SER A 46 13.92 -8.46 -12.54
CA SER A 46 14.94 -9.51 -12.67
C SER A 46 14.36 -10.92 -12.85
N LYS A 47 13.03 -11.09 -12.73
CA LYS A 47 12.31 -12.38 -12.77
C LYS A 47 12.79 -13.38 -11.73
N ILE A 48 13.37 -12.92 -10.62
CA ILE A 48 13.83 -13.79 -9.53
C ILE A 48 12.73 -13.95 -8.47
N ALA A 49 12.04 -12.86 -8.13
CA ALA A 49 11.00 -12.90 -7.11
C ALA A 49 9.65 -13.32 -7.71
N ASN A 50 9.02 -14.35 -7.13
CA ASN A 50 7.64 -14.74 -7.46
C ASN A 50 6.62 -13.84 -6.75
N ILE A 51 6.61 -12.56 -7.14
CA ILE A 51 5.73 -11.53 -6.59
C ILE A 51 4.88 -10.95 -7.72
N ARG A 52 3.59 -10.79 -7.49
CA ARG A 52 2.71 -9.96 -8.33
C ARG A 52 2.41 -8.64 -7.64
N ILE A 53 2.55 -7.55 -8.37
CA ILE A 53 2.19 -6.21 -7.92
C ILE A 53 0.84 -5.84 -8.51
N PHE A 54 -0.07 -5.47 -7.63
CA PHE A 54 -1.33 -4.83 -7.92
C PHE A 54 -1.27 -3.36 -7.56
N VAL A 55 -1.86 -2.52 -8.40
CA VAL A 55 -2.06 -1.10 -8.11
C VAL A 55 -3.53 -0.74 -8.37
N PRO A 56 -4.25 -0.16 -7.41
CA PRO A 56 -5.61 0.31 -7.64
C PRO A 56 -5.67 1.27 -8.82
N ASN A 57 -6.72 1.17 -9.65
CA ASN A 57 -6.90 2.06 -10.79
C ASN A 57 -6.88 3.56 -10.40
N PHE A 58 -7.41 3.93 -9.23
CA PHE A 58 -7.34 5.31 -8.73
C PHE A 58 -5.92 5.72 -8.28
N CYS A 59 -5.11 4.79 -7.75
CA CYS A 59 -3.70 5.05 -7.44
C CYS A 59 -2.89 5.30 -8.72
N ILE A 60 -3.18 4.59 -9.82
CA ILE A 60 -2.53 4.86 -11.13
C ILE A 60 -2.77 6.31 -11.56
N VAL A 61 -4.02 6.78 -11.46
CA VAL A 61 -4.39 8.16 -11.79
C VAL A 61 -3.70 9.15 -10.86
N GLU A 62 -3.67 8.86 -9.57
CA GLU A 62 -3.01 9.71 -8.58
C GLU A 62 -1.49 9.78 -8.82
N THR A 63 -0.83 8.69 -9.18
CA THR A 63 0.59 8.70 -9.56
C THR A 63 0.86 9.64 -10.73
N TYR A 64 0.06 9.59 -11.80
CA TYR A 64 0.20 10.54 -12.91
C TYR A 64 -0.07 11.99 -12.48
N SER A 65 -1.04 12.20 -11.60
CA SER A 65 -1.33 13.53 -11.01
C SER A 65 -0.13 14.05 -10.22
N VAL A 66 0.54 13.20 -9.44
CA VAL A 66 1.74 13.55 -8.68
C VAL A 66 2.90 13.90 -9.62
N PHE A 67 3.12 13.12 -10.69
CA PHE A 67 4.14 13.45 -11.69
C PHE A 67 3.87 14.82 -12.33
N ALA A 68 2.62 15.11 -12.69
CA ALA A 68 2.22 16.39 -13.25
C ALA A 68 2.39 17.53 -12.23
N LYS A 69 2.02 17.30 -10.96
CA LYS A 69 2.22 18.25 -9.87
C LYS A 69 3.70 18.61 -9.73
N TRP A 70 4.61 17.64 -9.71
CA TRP A 70 6.06 17.88 -9.61
C TRP A 70 6.64 18.60 -10.83
N ARG A 71 6.01 18.53 -12.00
CA ARG A 71 6.47 19.25 -13.20
C ARG A 71 5.88 20.65 -13.34
N PHE A 72 4.58 20.80 -13.09
CA PHE A 72 3.79 22.00 -13.43
C PHE A 72 3.29 22.77 -12.20
N GLY A 73 3.36 22.17 -11.02
CA GLY A 73 2.78 22.69 -9.78
C GLY A 73 3.75 23.49 -8.92
N GLU A 74 4.65 24.30 -9.49
CA GLU A 74 5.70 25.02 -8.76
C GLU A 74 5.19 25.74 -7.49
N ARG A 75 4.00 26.35 -7.55
CA ARG A 75 3.38 27.09 -6.43
C ARG A 75 2.80 26.21 -5.31
N ILE A 76 2.67 24.90 -5.54
CA ILE A 76 2.02 23.93 -4.64
C ILE A 76 2.96 22.78 -4.25
N LEU A 77 4.26 22.87 -4.59
CA LEU A 77 5.24 21.90 -4.15
C LEU A 77 5.56 22.13 -2.67
N PRO A 78 5.48 21.08 -1.83
CA PRO A 78 5.78 21.21 -0.41
C PRO A 78 7.25 21.60 -0.20
N HIS A 79 8.16 21.05 -1.00
CA HIS A 79 9.59 21.35 -0.98
C HIS A 79 10.18 21.16 -2.38
N GLY A 80 11.18 21.97 -2.76
CA GLY A 80 11.98 21.72 -3.96
C GLY A 80 11.55 22.48 -5.23
N LYS A 81 12.36 22.29 -6.28
CA LYS A 81 12.12 22.86 -7.60
C LYS A 81 11.33 21.86 -8.45
N PRO A 82 10.54 22.33 -9.43
CA PRO A 82 9.90 21.42 -10.37
C PRO A 82 10.91 20.50 -11.05
N ILE A 83 10.54 19.25 -11.28
CA ILE A 83 11.37 18.32 -12.05
C ILE A 83 11.51 18.82 -13.49
N SER A 84 12.64 18.51 -14.13
CA SER A 84 12.86 18.89 -15.53
C SER A 84 11.84 18.22 -16.46
N LYS A 85 11.58 18.82 -17.63
CA LYS A 85 10.73 18.20 -18.66
C LYS A 85 11.24 16.80 -19.05
N LYS A 86 12.56 16.65 -19.22
CA LYS A 86 13.19 15.37 -19.55
C LYS A 86 12.88 14.30 -18.50
N ARG A 87 13.04 14.65 -17.21
CA ARG A 87 12.75 13.74 -16.09
C ARG A 87 11.26 13.37 -16.03
N TYR A 88 10.37 14.35 -16.20
CA TYR A 88 8.92 14.11 -16.27
C TYR A 88 8.54 13.14 -17.41
N ASP A 89 9.04 13.37 -18.61
CA ASP A 89 8.77 12.54 -19.78
C ASP A 89 9.32 11.11 -19.58
N GLU A 90 10.49 10.98 -18.96
CA GLU A 90 11.11 9.71 -18.59
C GLU A 90 10.25 8.91 -17.60
N VAL A 91 9.92 9.47 -16.42
CA VAL A 91 9.18 8.72 -15.39
C VAL A 91 7.77 8.37 -15.84
N ARG A 92 7.12 9.27 -16.60
CA ARG A 92 5.81 9.01 -17.21
C ARG A 92 5.90 7.87 -18.21
N ARG A 93 6.95 7.81 -19.04
CA ARG A 93 7.17 6.71 -20.00
C ARG A 93 7.42 5.40 -19.26
N MET A 94 8.31 5.39 -18.26
CA MET A 94 8.62 4.19 -17.47
C MET A 94 7.35 3.63 -16.79
N PHE A 95 6.61 4.47 -16.06
CA PHE A 95 5.39 4.04 -15.39
C PHE A 95 4.31 3.55 -16.36
N ARG A 96 4.17 4.21 -17.52
CA ARG A 96 3.30 3.73 -18.60
C ARG A 96 3.72 2.35 -19.11
N GLU A 97 5.00 2.14 -19.34
CA GLU A 97 5.52 0.86 -19.82
C GLU A 97 5.29 -0.27 -18.80
N ASP A 98 5.45 0.02 -17.51
CA ASP A 98 5.30 -0.95 -16.43
C ASP A 98 3.84 -1.36 -16.16
N THR A 99 2.92 -0.42 -16.37
CA THR A 99 1.46 -0.64 -16.25
C THR A 99 0.85 -1.22 -17.53
N HIS A 100 1.40 -0.90 -18.69
CA HIS A 100 0.85 -1.35 -19.97
C HIS A 100 0.93 -2.89 -20.09
N ASN A 101 -0.23 -3.50 -20.33
CA ASN A 101 -0.41 -4.96 -20.42
C ASN A 101 0.07 -5.73 -19.18
N GLY A 102 0.10 -5.09 -18.00
CA GLY A 102 0.47 -5.75 -16.75
C GLY A 102 1.90 -6.29 -16.72
N LYS A 103 2.85 -5.64 -17.40
CA LYS A 103 4.24 -6.13 -17.51
C LYS A 103 4.92 -6.30 -16.16
N ILE A 104 4.80 -5.29 -15.30
CA ILE A 104 5.35 -5.29 -13.93
C ILE A 104 4.23 -5.00 -12.93
N ILE A 105 3.35 -4.06 -13.27
CA ILE A 105 2.26 -3.59 -12.42
C ILE A 105 0.94 -4.01 -13.05
N GLU A 106 0.19 -4.87 -12.35
CA GLU A 106 -1.17 -5.25 -12.71
C GLU A 106 -2.16 -4.23 -12.14
N GLN A 107 -3.06 -3.70 -12.97
CA GLN A 107 -4.13 -2.84 -12.49
C GLN A 107 -5.11 -3.67 -11.66
N TYR A 108 -5.47 -3.18 -10.47
CA TYR A 108 -6.52 -3.75 -9.65
C TYR A 108 -7.76 -2.85 -9.68
N GLU A 109 -8.84 -3.36 -10.27
CA GLU A 109 -10.05 -2.59 -10.50
C GLU A 109 -10.90 -2.46 -9.23
N LEU A 110 -11.37 -1.24 -8.97
CA LEU A 110 -12.31 -0.99 -7.88
C LEU A 110 -13.66 -1.66 -8.19
N SER A 111 -14.11 -2.56 -7.31
CA SER A 111 -15.41 -3.22 -7.42
C SER A 111 -16.35 -2.75 -6.29
N ARG A 112 -17.65 -3.01 -6.46
CA ARG A 112 -18.66 -2.77 -5.42
C ARG A 112 -18.35 -3.43 -4.08
N TYR A 113 -17.71 -4.61 -4.09
CA TYR A 113 -17.36 -5.31 -2.86
C TYR A 113 -16.26 -4.60 -2.08
N HIS A 114 -15.34 -3.90 -2.76
CA HIS A 114 -14.34 -3.06 -2.09
C HIS A 114 -14.99 -1.86 -1.40
N VAL A 115 -16.02 -1.27 -2.03
CA VAL A 115 -16.76 -0.14 -1.45
C VAL A 115 -17.51 -0.59 -0.20
N ILE A 116 -18.17 -1.75 -0.22
CA ILE A 116 -18.89 -2.26 0.96
C ILE A 116 -17.90 -2.72 2.04
N ALA A 117 -16.79 -3.38 1.67
CA ALA A 117 -15.75 -3.79 2.62
C ALA A 117 -15.05 -2.60 3.30
N ALA A 118 -15.09 -1.40 2.72
CA ALA A 118 -14.57 -0.18 3.34
C ALA A 118 -15.25 0.13 4.69
N ASP A 119 -16.49 -0.32 4.90
CA ASP A 119 -17.18 -0.18 6.18
C ASP A 119 -16.51 -0.95 7.31
N LEU A 120 -15.80 -2.05 7.01
CA LEU A 120 -15.03 -2.80 8.02
C LEU A 120 -13.84 -2.01 8.57
N ILE A 121 -13.40 -0.97 7.86
CA ILE A 121 -12.26 -0.12 8.21
C ILE A 121 -12.76 1.23 8.73
N SER A 122 -13.70 1.86 8.01
CA SER A 122 -14.19 3.20 8.33
C SER A 122 -14.83 3.26 9.71
N VAL A 123 -15.66 2.28 10.09
CA VAL A 123 -16.32 2.28 11.42
C VAL A 123 -15.30 2.12 12.55
N VAL A 124 -14.20 1.40 12.30
CA VAL A 124 -13.09 1.27 13.25
C VAL A 124 -12.36 2.61 13.40
N ASP A 125 -12.11 3.31 12.29
CA ASP A 125 -11.40 4.59 12.29
C ASP A 125 -12.18 5.65 13.08
N TYR A 126 -13.45 5.83 12.74
CA TYR A 126 -14.33 6.78 13.43
C TYR A 126 -14.56 6.43 14.91
N HIS A 127 -14.54 5.13 15.26
CA HIS A 127 -14.72 4.71 16.64
C HIS A 127 -13.49 4.99 17.51
N TYR A 128 -12.29 4.60 17.05
CA TYR A 128 -11.07 4.71 17.85
C TYR A 128 -10.38 6.05 17.73
N GLN A 129 -10.68 6.84 16.70
CA GLN A 129 -10.14 8.18 16.48
C GLN A 129 -8.62 8.25 16.61
N TYR A 130 -7.91 7.29 15.99
CA TYR A 130 -6.50 7.01 16.26
C TYR A 130 -5.59 8.24 16.11
N PHE A 131 -5.88 9.12 15.16
CA PHE A 131 -5.11 10.34 14.87
C PHE A 131 -5.70 11.60 15.50
N ARG A 132 -6.35 11.47 16.66
CA ARG A 132 -6.82 12.62 17.44
C ARG A 132 -5.62 13.34 18.05
N ARG A 133 -5.26 14.50 17.50
CA ARG A 133 -4.23 15.38 18.08
C ARG A 133 -4.67 15.87 19.46
N THR A 134 -4.04 15.37 20.53
CA THR A 134 -4.04 15.98 21.86
C THR A 134 -3.11 17.20 21.83
N LYS A 135 -3.66 18.37 21.51
CA LYS A 135 -2.99 19.64 21.85
C LYS A 135 -3.51 20.12 23.19
N SER A 136 -2.58 20.25 24.13
CA SER A 136 -2.58 21.11 25.32
C SER A 136 -3.79 22.06 25.43
N SER A 137 -4.62 21.79 26.44
CA SER A 137 -5.50 22.67 27.26
C SER A 137 -6.40 23.77 26.66
N SER A 138 -6.48 24.07 25.36
CA SER A 138 -7.35 25.20 24.94
C SER A 138 -7.94 25.20 23.52
N LYS A 139 -7.68 24.21 22.67
CA LYS A 139 -8.34 24.13 21.34
C LYS A 139 -8.89 22.73 21.10
N LYS A 140 -10.18 22.65 20.75
CA LYS A 140 -10.90 21.41 20.41
C LYS A 140 -10.00 20.51 19.54
N SER A 141 -9.64 19.33 20.06
CA SER A 141 -8.85 18.34 19.34
C SER A 141 -9.55 17.97 18.03
N LYS A 142 -8.94 18.24 16.88
CA LYS A 142 -9.49 17.85 15.57
C LYS A 142 -9.10 16.39 15.29
N PHE A 143 -10.08 15.49 15.26
CA PHE A 143 -9.89 14.14 14.72
C PHE A 143 -9.61 14.26 13.22
N THR A 144 -8.59 13.55 12.74
CA THR A 144 -8.30 13.41 11.32
C THR A 144 -8.54 11.96 10.96
N SER A 145 -9.65 11.68 10.29
CA SER A 145 -9.91 10.34 9.75
C SER A 145 -8.88 10.03 8.67
N ILE A 146 -8.69 8.74 8.42
CA ILE A 146 -8.01 8.29 7.23
C ILE A 146 -8.82 8.72 5.99
N ASN A 147 -8.14 8.93 4.86
CA ASN A 147 -8.84 9.38 3.66
C ASN A 147 -9.63 8.21 3.03
N VAL A 148 -10.56 8.52 2.12
CA VAL A 148 -11.41 7.49 1.48
C VAL A 148 -10.59 6.54 0.60
N ALA A 149 -9.59 7.05 -0.13
CA ALA A 149 -8.73 6.22 -0.97
C ALA A 149 -7.94 5.20 -0.15
N ASP A 150 -7.33 5.62 0.96
CA ASP A 150 -6.62 4.77 1.92
C ASP A 150 -7.54 3.68 2.49
N THR A 151 -8.78 4.05 2.82
CA THR A 151 -9.81 3.09 3.29
C THR A 151 -10.10 2.05 2.21
N LEU A 152 -10.23 2.49 0.95
CA LEU A 152 -10.45 1.61 -0.19
C LEU A 152 -9.23 0.70 -0.47
N ILE A 153 -8.00 1.18 -0.30
CA ILE A 153 -6.79 0.36 -0.42
C ILE A 153 -6.83 -0.78 0.60
N GLY A 154 -7.16 -0.48 1.86
CA GLY A 154 -7.32 -1.52 2.89
C GLY A 154 -8.41 -2.53 2.54
N ALA A 155 -9.56 -2.05 2.05
CA ALA A 155 -10.68 -2.90 1.64
C ALA A 155 -10.36 -3.78 0.43
N MET A 156 -9.62 -3.25 -0.54
CA MET A 156 -9.07 -3.99 -1.67
C MET A 156 -8.10 -5.08 -1.20
N GLY A 157 -7.28 -4.77 -0.19
CA GLY A 157 -6.41 -5.74 0.48
C GLY A 157 -7.18 -6.88 1.14
N ILE A 158 -8.30 -6.60 1.83
CA ILE A 158 -9.19 -7.64 2.41
C ILE A 158 -9.67 -8.60 1.32
N TRP A 159 -10.06 -8.08 0.16
CA TRP A 159 -10.55 -8.94 -0.93
C TRP A 159 -9.44 -9.78 -1.56
N LEU A 160 -8.23 -9.23 -1.70
CA LEU A 160 -7.06 -10.02 -2.12
C LEU A 160 -6.74 -11.13 -1.11
N VAL A 161 -6.90 -10.86 0.19
CA VAL A 161 -6.74 -11.89 1.24
C VAL A 161 -7.77 -13.00 1.09
N LYS A 162 -9.04 -12.68 0.80
CA LYS A 162 -10.07 -13.69 0.48
C LYS A 162 -9.63 -14.61 -0.67
N GLN A 163 -8.97 -14.05 -1.69
CA GLN A 163 -8.56 -14.79 -2.89
C GLN A 163 -7.26 -15.58 -2.75
N HIS A 164 -6.29 -15.07 -1.97
CA HIS A 164 -4.92 -15.56 -1.98
C HIS A 164 -4.40 -16.00 -0.59
N GLY A 165 -5.17 -15.77 0.46
CA GLY A 165 -4.82 -16.05 1.84
C GLY A 165 -3.91 -14.98 2.46
N GLN A 166 -4.10 -14.72 3.74
CA GLN A 166 -3.43 -13.64 4.47
C GLN A 166 -1.90 -13.71 4.39
N GLY A 167 -1.33 -14.90 4.53
CA GLY A 167 0.12 -15.11 4.51
C GLY A 167 0.80 -14.80 3.16
N ASN A 168 0.03 -14.53 2.10
CA ASN A 168 0.54 -14.23 0.77
C ASN A 168 0.27 -12.80 0.30
N VAL A 169 -0.52 -12.02 1.04
CA VAL A 169 -0.97 -10.69 0.63
C VAL A 169 -0.42 -9.63 1.57
N ALA A 170 0.11 -8.55 1.01
CA ALA A 170 0.43 -7.36 1.77
C ALA A 170 0.00 -6.08 1.05
N VAL A 171 -0.49 -5.11 1.82
CA VAL A 171 -0.60 -3.71 1.39
C VAL A 171 0.73 -3.04 1.70
N VAL A 172 1.29 -2.31 0.74
CA VAL A 172 2.58 -1.65 0.87
C VAL A 172 2.37 -0.14 0.71
N THR A 173 2.78 0.62 1.71
CA THR A 173 2.50 2.06 1.81
C THR A 173 3.61 2.80 2.55
N ALA A 174 3.68 4.11 2.34
CA ALA A 174 4.46 5.05 3.13
C ALA A 174 3.57 5.84 4.11
N ASP A 175 2.29 5.51 4.22
CA ASP A 175 1.36 6.14 5.16
C ASP A 175 1.13 5.24 6.38
N GLN A 176 1.70 5.65 7.53
CA GLN A 176 1.53 4.98 8.81
C GLN A 176 0.06 4.82 9.21
N ARG A 177 -0.84 5.67 8.69
CA ARG A 177 -2.26 5.64 9.07
C ARG A 177 -2.97 4.39 8.61
N ILE A 178 -2.62 3.87 7.43
CA ILE A 178 -3.17 2.62 6.90
C ILE A 178 -2.75 1.45 7.79
N ASP A 179 -1.46 1.38 8.15
CA ASP A 179 -0.94 0.34 9.03
C ASP A 179 -1.64 0.37 10.41
N ALA A 180 -1.71 1.54 11.03
CA ALA A 180 -2.33 1.67 12.35
C ALA A 180 -3.81 1.27 12.35
N ILE A 181 -4.58 1.68 11.32
CA ILE A 181 -6.02 1.39 11.29
C ILE A 181 -6.31 -0.07 10.99
N ILE A 182 -5.61 -0.68 10.04
CA ILE A 182 -5.78 -2.10 9.72
C ILE A 182 -5.30 -2.96 10.89
N GLY A 183 -4.16 -2.63 11.48
CA GLY A 183 -3.66 -3.28 12.69
C GLY A 183 -4.60 -3.12 13.88
N LYS A 184 -5.42 -2.05 13.92
CA LYS A 184 -6.49 -1.90 14.92
C LYS A 184 -7.71 -2.73 14.60
N ALA A 185 -8.14 -2.79 13.34
CA ALA A 185 -9.26 -3.61 12.88
C ALA A 185 -9.03 -5.11 13.17
N GLN A 186 -7.80 -5.58 13.06
CA GLN A 186 -7.40 -6.95 13.45
C GLN A 186 -7.55 -7.25 14.95
N ARG A 187 -7.54 -6.22 15.81
CA ARG A 187 -7.47 -6.36 17.27
C ARG A 187 -8.63 -5.65 17.99
N VAL A 188 -9.80 -5.63 17.35
CA VAL A 188 -11.02 -5.08 17.93
C VAL A 188 -11.50 -5.98 19.08
N SER A 189 -11.84 -5.39 20.23
CA SER A 189 -12.35 -6.13 21.38
C SER A 189 -13.74 -6.71 21.10
N ALA A 190 -14.13 -7.80 21.76
CA ALA A 190 -15.46 -8.41 21.59
C ALA A 190 -16.62 -7.41 21.80
N THR A 191 -16.48 -6.51 22.80
CA THR A 191 -17.44 -5.44 23.07
C THR A 191 -17.56 -4.46 21.90
N ALA A 192 -16.43 -4.02 21.34
CA ALA A 192 -16.41 -3.12 20.20
C ALA A 192 -16.91 -3.81 18.92
N LEU A 193 -16.57 -5.08 18.72
CA LEU A 193 -17.05 -5.90 17.61
C LEU A 193 -18.58 -5.95 17.54
N LYS A 194 -19.23 -6.18 18.70
CA LYS A 194 -20.69 -6.14 18.84
C LYS A 194 -21.25 -4.74 18.61
N LYS A 195 -20.67 -3.73 19.28
CA LYS A 195 -21.13 -2.33 19.19
C LYS A 195 -21.09 -1.78 17.76
N LEU A 196 -20.05 -2.13 17.02
CA LEU A 196 -19.81 -1.66 15.65
C LEU A 196 -20.45 -2.57 14.58
N ARG A 197 -21.13 -3.65 14.99
CA ARG A 197 -21.81 -4.60 14.09
C ARG A 197 -20.87 -5.18 13.01
N LEU A 198 -19.59 -5.33 13.34
CA LEU A 198 -18.54 -5.71 12.37
C LEU A 198 -18.73 -7.12 11.79
N ARG A 199 -19.29 -8.05 12.58
CA ARG A 199 -19.65 -9.39 12.08
C ARG A 199 -20.75 -9.34 11.03
N GLU A 200 -21.73 -8.48 11.22
CA GLU A 200 -22.87 -8.34 10.31
C GLU A 200 -22.43 -7.67 9.01
N LEU A 201 -21.56 -6.66 9.11
CA LEU A 201 -20.92 -6.03 7.96
C LEU A 201 -20.10 -7.05 7.15
N ALA A 202 -19.26 -7.85 7.80
CA ALA A 202 -18.48 -8.88 7.11
C ALA A 202 -19.39 -9.93 6.46
N TYR A 203 -20.41 -10.39 7.18
CA TYR A 203 -21.36 -11.38 6.68
C TYR A 203 -22.12 -10.88 5.44
N SER A 204 -22.43 -9.58 5.38
CA SER A 204 -23.12 -8.97 4.22
C SER A 204 -22.33 -9.05 2.91
N ILE A 205 -21.02 -9.28 2.98
CA ILE A 205 -20.12 -9.44 1.83
C ILE A 205 -19.48 -10.84 1.78
N ASP A 206 -20.14 -11.82 2.40
CA ASP A 206 -19.71 -13.23 2.40
C ASP A 206 -18.28 -13.37 2.98
N LEU A 207 -18.06 -12.72 4.13
CA LEU A 207 -16.85 -12.83 4.94
C LEU A 207 -17.24 -13.15 6.38
N GLU A 208 -16.39 -13.92 7.07
CA GLU A 208 -16.44 -14.03 8.52
C GLU A 208 -15.49 -12.99 9.12
N TYR A 209 -15.94 -12.19 10.09
CA TYR A 209 -15.05 -11.24 10.73
C TYR A 209 -14.05 -11.96 11.64
N THR A 210 -12.83 -12.14 11.14
CA THR A 210 -11.68 -12.63 11.89
C THR A 210 -10.46 -11.74 11.62
N PRO A 211 -9.42 -11.73 12.47
CA PRO A 211 -8.19 -10.99 12.20
C PRO A 211 -7.55 -11.38 10.85
N GLU A 212 -7.77 -12.61 10.39
CA GLU A 212 -7.15 -13.19 9.21
C GLU A 212 -7.72 -12.66 7.89
N ILE A 213 -8.88 -11.99 7.88
CA ILE A 213 -9.40 -11.36 6.64
C ILE A 213 -8.64 -10.09 6.27
N PHE A 214 -7.91 -9.49 7.22
CA PHE A 214 -7.20 -8.25 7.01
C PHE A 214 -5.79 -8.51 6.45
N PRO A 215 -5.34 -7.73 5.46
CA PRO A 215 -4.01 -7.90 4.89
C PRO A 215 -2.92 -7.58 5.91
N LYS A 216 -1.73 -8.15 5.70
CA LYS A 216 -0.52 -7.59 6.31
C LYS A 216 -0.30 -6.20 5.70
N VAL A 217 0.09 -5.21 6.51
CA VAL A 217 0.46 -3.89 6.00
C VAL A 217 1.96 -3.70 6.23
N PHE A 218 2.66 -3.25 5.20
CA PHE A 218 4.04 -2.82 5.29
C PHE A 218 4.11 -1.31 5.14
N TYR A 219 4.19 -0.62 6.27
CA TYR A 219 4.66 0.76 6.31
C TYR A 219 6.18 0.76 6.06
N LEU A 220 6.58 1.00 4.82
CA LEU A 220 7.96 0.72 4.36
C LEU A 220 9.04 1.53 5.07
N GLU A 221 8.70 2.67 5.67
CA GLU A 221 9.66 3.48 6.41
C GLU A 221 10.13 2.78 7.70
N GLU A 222 9.19 2.16 8.43
CA GLU A 222 9.41 1.57 9.75
C GLU A 222 9.44 0.04 9.75
N ALA A 223 8.98 -0.63 8.67
CA ALA A 223 8.97 -2.09 8.60
C ALA A 223 10.36 -2.67 8.90
N SER A 224 10.45 -3.65 9.79
CA SER A 224 11.74 -4.27 10.09
C SER A 224 12.18 -5.20 8.95
N ASP A 225 13.50 -5.31 8.75
CA ASP A 225 14.05 -6.28 7.80
C ASP A 225 13.65 -7.73 8.16
N ASN A 226 13.37 -7.99 9.44
CA ASN A 226 12.88 -9.29 9.88
C ASN A 226 11.45 -9.56 9.40
N GLU A 227 10.54 -8.59 9.50
CA GLU A 227 9.15 -8.74 9.02
C GLU A 227 9.08 -8.90 7.50
N LEU A 228 9.96 -8.21 6.78
CA LEU A 228 10.10 -8.35 5.33
C LEU A 228 10.69 -9.72 4.98
N ARG A 229 11.72 -10.18 5.71
CA ARG A 229 12.30 -11.52 5.54
C ARG A 229 11.29 -12.62 5.81
N GLU A 230 10.47 -12.48 6.86
CA GLU A 230 9.43 -13.46 7.20
C GLU A 230 8.40 -13.59 6.09
N PHE A 231 7.94 -12.47 5.53
CA PHE A 231 6.94 -12.48 4.47
C PHE A 231 7.49 -12.94 3.12
N PHE A 232 8.66 -12.42 2.71
CA PHE A 232 9.27 -12.74 1.42
C PHE A 232 10.12 -14.03 1.44
N GLY A 233 10.41 -14.58 2.61
CA GLY A 233 11.34 -15.69 2.81
C GLY A 233 12.83 -15.28 2.77
N LYS A 234 13.14 -14.11 2.21
CA LYS A 234 14.48 -13.51 2.18
C LYS A 234 14.37 -11.99 2.11
N TRP A 235 15.30 -11.31 2.76
CA TRP A 235 15.47 -9.86 2.64
C TRP A 235 16.94 -9.47 2.79
N PRO A 236 17.49 -8.57 1.94
CA PRO A 236 16.86 -7.98 0.75
C PRO A 236 16.54 -9.03 -0.32
N LEU A 237 15.61 -8.70 -1.21
CA LEU A 237 15.26 -9.55 -2.35
C LEU A 237 16.44 -9.61 -3.33
N PRO A 238 16.71 -10.77 -3.94
CA PRO A 238 17.78 -10.91 -4.92
C PRO A 238 17.43 -10.13 -6.19
N VAL A 239 18.38 -9.33 -6.66
CA VAL A 239 18.31 -8.58 -7.92
C VAL A 239 19.46 -9.08 -8.79
N ARG A 240 19.24 -9.33 -10.09
CA ARG A 240 20.37 -9.58 -10.98
C ARG A 240 21.14 -8.27 -11.07
N GLN A 241 22.46 -8.29 -10.93
CA GLN A 241 23.28 -7.15 -11.37
C GLN A 241 23.06 -7.01 -12.87
N THR A 242 22.07 -6.21 -13.27
CA THR A 242 21.95 -5.74 -14.64
C THR A 242 23.07 -4.74 -14.83
N GLU A 243 23.92 -4.98 -15.83
CA GLU A 243 24.78 -3.94 -16.37
C GLU A 243 23.89 -2.75 -16.72
N LEU A 244 24.09 -1.64 -16.01
CA LEU A 244 23.38 -0.36 -16.01
C LEU A 244 22.48 -0.12 -14.79
N PRO A 245 22.90 0.76 -13.86
CA PRO A 245 21.98 1.53 -13.05
C PRO A 245 21.38 2.69 -13.88
N VAL A 246 20.16 3.08 -13.52
CA VAL A 246 19.62 4.42 -13.78
C VAL A 246 20.44 5.45 -13.01
#